data_AF-A0A952WVU4-F1
#
_entry.id   AF-A0A952WVU4-F1
#
_cell.length_a   1.000
_cell.length_b   1.000
_cell.length_c   1.000
_cell.angle_alpha   90.00
_cell.angle_beta   90.00
_cell.angle_gamma   90.00
#
_symmetry.space_group_name_H-M   'P 1'
#
loop_
_entity.id
_entity.type
_entity.pdbx_description
1 polymer ?
#
loop_
_entity_poly.entity_id
_entity_poly.type
_entity_poly.pdbx_seq_one_letter_code
_entity_poly.pdbx_strand_id
1 'polypeptide(L)'
;MSGQFNIGPSKGPRFPRGDDAASESAAADHAADFDALTDLFMGEVNAPPPRPDVHPPVRRAPVLRLASEEDLSDWDDDADSPDAAAGAPAAIAPLPPSPPRIAATAARGRDTARGDGTPARPSAEPAIVECIVLGNLPVYGAAWAAQYVREVARAAGRPVAYLRLQSGYASVELVGGGESAAIQAFASLEDAVKHAAARTYRWVLRADLGEEPRVAASPMVRVVTLLTGVDETAVLGAYTSIKSLASELSADGDTRDVAIRVAVMGATPMQAEPACKRLADAARQFLGRDVQYAVCGAKVSASRPADVLFSGRTEMRTADVMALLSQTLAAPGQEAAIPEMPSTPTPAVEPAAAGSLDELIERLAPVEPDTLLDDVYEDEPAPAPAARVPDPMATDRKPVPRSPVPPPMVPAVAAAATVAPVRAPEPVARAGACTEPEPVGALALLLEGLRPVSVLCPYAPGVELALDPAGGLHLLVRTEPEDGEDSEQRALSQLLVAGAWAEAHAMLLGPALAQAGAPAAFARPMHEAHKPALHLFTDRPKRSRRLLETDVRIHLLARVNIGGQSGWYCTELN
;
A
#
# COMPACT_ATOMS: atom_id res chain seq x y z
N MET A 1 85.77 -27.68 24.38
CA MET A 1 84.76 -28.07 23.39
C MET A 1 83.84 -26.88 23.20
N SER A 2 83.76 -26.46 21.95
CA SER A 2 83.35 -25.14 21.49
C SER A 2 81.85 -25.03 21.26
N GLY A 3 81.31 -23.82 21.38
CA GLY A 3 79.92 -23.52 21.06
C GLY A 3 79.64 -22.02 21.11
N GLN A 4 80.28 -21.24 20.22
CA GLN A 4 79.94 -19.84 19.96
C GLN A 4 78.79 -19.79 18.94
N PHE A 5 77.66 -19.19 19.31
CA PHE A 5 76.62 -18.78 18.38
C PHE A 5 76.76 -17.28 18.08
N ASN A 6 76.97 -17.00 16.79
CA ASN A 6 77.13 -15.69 16.20
C ASN A 6 75.74 -15.14 15.83
N ILE A 7 75.34 -13.99 16.36
CA ILE A 7 74.12 -13.28 15.94
C ILE A 7 74.55 -12.07 15.11
N GLY A 8 74.32 -12.14 13.80
CA GLY A 8 74.55 -11.04 12.85
C GLY A 8 73.40 -10.01 12.88
N PRO A 9 73.62 -8.78 12.43
CA PRO A 9 72.63 -7.72 12.47
C PRO A 9 71.62 -7.85 11.32
N SER A 10 70.34 -7.94 11.69
CA SER A 10 69.20 -7.88 10.76
C SER A 10 68.98 -6.45 10.24
N LYS A 11 68.89 -6.32 8.92
CA LYS A 11 68.59 -5.11 8.17
C LYS A 11 67.11 -4.73 8.37
N GLY A 12 66.85 -3.54 8.92
CA GLY A 12 65.52 -2.94 8.91
C GLY A 12 65.12 -2.43 7.52
N PRO A 13 63.84 -2.48 7.15
CA PRO A 13 63.36 -1.90 5.89
C PRO A 13 63.33 -0.36 5.97
N ARG A 14 63.91 0.28 4.94
CA ARG A 14 63.84 1.72 4.69
C ARG A 14 62.47 2.06 4.13
N PHE A 15 61.73 2.94 4.81
CA PHE A 15 60.58 3.63 4.23
C PHE A 15 61.06 4.84 3.41
N PRO A 16 60.54 5.08 2.20
CA PRO A 16 60.78 6.31 1.48
C PRO A 16 59.95 7.45 2.07
N ARG A 17 60.61 8.59 2.33
CA ARG A 17 59.98 9.91 2.45
C ARG A 17 59.51 10.33 1.06
N GLY A 18 58.26 10.76 0.95
CA GLY A 18 57.68 11.38 -0.23
C GLY A 18 56.61 12.37 0.19
N ASP A 19 57.05 13.62 0.30
CA ASP A 19 56.41 14.90 -0.05
C ASP A 19 54.94 15.19 0.25
N ASP A 20 54.80 16.32 0.98
CA ASP A 20 53.62 17.14 1.18
C ASP A 20 53.04 17.67 -0.15
N ALA A 21 51.72 17.52 -0.35
CA ALA A 21 50.82 18.53 -0.95
C ALA A 21 49.39 17.99 -1.12
N ALA A 22 48.41 18.89 -0.98
CA ALA A 22 46.98 18.77 -1.31
C ALA A 22 46.06 18.16 -0.23
N SER A 23 45.68 18.99 0.74
CA SER A 23 44.43 18.85 1.51
C SER A 23 43.54 20.08 1.28
N GLU A 24 42.81 20.09 0.16
CA GLU A 24 41.72 21.03 -0.11
C GLU A 24 40.80 20.42 -1.18
N SER A 25 39.76 19.68 -0.76
CA SER A 25 38.53 19.42 -1.54
C SER A 25 37.62 18.43 -0.78
N ALA A 26 36.88 18.93 0.21
CA ALA A 26 35.78 18.18 0.83
C ALA A 26 34.61 19.10 1.23
N ALA A 27 34.33 20.13 0.42
CA ALA A 27 33.28 21.11 0.70
C ALA A 27 32.31 21.35 -0.48
N ALA A 28 32.39 20.56 -1.57
CA ALA A 28 31.61 20.82 -2.78
C ALA A 28 30.33 19.96 -2.92
N ASP A 29 30.15 18.89 -2.15
CA ASP A 29 28.99 17.98 -2.31
C ASP A 29 27.71 18.40 -1.57
N HIS A 30 27.75 19.41 -0.69
CA HIS A 30 26.56 19.79 0.10
C HIS A 30 25.64 20.81 -0.58
N ALA A 31 26.03 21.38 -1.73
CA ALA A 31 25.19 22.37 -2.42
C ALA A 31 24.02 21.73 -3.20
N ALA A 32 24.08 20.43 -3.49
CA ALA A 32 23.04 19.70 -4.22
C ALA A 32 21.82 19.31 -3.34
N ASP A 33 21.99 19.22 -2.02
CA ASP A 33 20.90 18.80 -1.11
C ASP A 33 19.87 19.90 -0.82
N PHE A 34 20.21 21.16 -1.04
CA PHE A 34 19.27 22.28 -0.82
C PHE A 34 18.23 22.40 -1.95
N ASP A 35 18.50 21.82 -3.12
CA ASP A 35 17.58 21.82 -4.27
C ASP A 35 16.43 20.80 -4.10
N ALA A 36 16.60 19.81 -3.22
CA ALA A 36 15.61 18.79 -2.94
C ALA A 36 14.32 19.32 -2.28
N LEU A 37 14.41 20.43 -1.54
CA LEU A 37 13.23 21.09 -0.95
C LEU A 37 12.43 21.86 -2.00
N THR A 38 13.09 22.48 -2.98
CA THR A 38 12.42 23.22 -4.06
C THR A 38 11.65 22.27 -4.98
N ASP A 39 12.25 21.14 -5.34
CA ASP A 39 11.61 20.07 -6.14
C ASP A 39 10.39 19.45 -5.45
N LEU A 40 10.44 19.32 -4.12
CA LEU A 40 9.39 18.68 -3.34
C LEU A 40 8.11 19.52 -3.30
N PHE A 41 8.24 20.85 -3.29
CA PHE A 41 7.11 21.79 -3.16
C PHE A 41 6.66 22.44 -4.48
N MET A 42 7.52 22.57 -5.50
CA MET A 42 7.14 23.30 -6.72
C MET A 42 6.71 22.42 -7.91
N GLY A 43 6.91 21.10 -7.84
CA GLY A 43 6.70 20.21 -8.99
C GLY A 43 7.69 20.53 -10.12
N GLU A 44 7.96 19.55 -10.99
CA GLU A 44 8.79 19.77 -12.17
C GLU A 44 8.13 20.82 -13.08
N VAL A 45 8.56 22.07 -12.98
CA VAL A 45 8.21 23.11 -13.93
C VAL A 45 8.99 22.80 -15.20
N ASN A 46 8.30 22.22 -16.20
CA ASN A 46 8.83 21.97 -17.53
C ASN A 46 9.73 23.13 -17.98
N ALA A 47 11.02 22.84 -18.19
CA ALA A 47 11.94 23.79 -18.79
C ALA A 47 11.38 24.22 -20.16
N PRO A 48 11.28 25.52 -20.46
CA PRO A 48 10.82 25.98 -21.76
C PRO A 48 11.80 25.53 -22.87
N PRO A 49 11.31 25.23 -24.09
CA PRO A 49 12.17 24.80 -25.18
C PRO A 49 13.20 25.89 -25.54
N PRO A 50 14.42 25.50 -25.97
CA PRO A 50 15.48 26.45 -26.25
C PRO A 50 15.09 27.36 -27.40
N ARG A 51 15.16 28.68 -27.16
CA ARG A 51 15.05 29.68 -28.23
C ARG A 51 16.37 29.71 -29.03
N PRO A 52 16.32 29.94 -30.35
CA PRO A 52 17.53 30.05 -31.16
C PRO A 52 18.30 31.34 -30.81
N ASP A 53 19.60 31.17 -30.55
CA ASP A 53 20.52 32.23 -30.13
C ASP A 53 20.76 33.30 -31.19
N VAL A 54 20.71 34.56 -30.76
CA VAL A 54 21.38 35.69 -31.41
C VAL A 54 22.36 36.26 -30.39
N HIS A 55 23.66 35.99 -30.57
CA HIS A 55 24.73 36.58 -29.76
C HIS A 55 25.23 37.91 -30.34
N PRO A 56 25.62 38.84 -29.44
CA PRO A 56 26.89 39.55 -29.61
C PRO A 56 27.81 39.34 -28.39
N PRO A 57 29.10 39.69 -28.50
CA PRO A 57 30.17 39.01 -27.77
C PRO A 57 30.44 39.67 -26.41
N VAL A 58 31.00 38.89 -25.46
CA VAL A 58 32.17 39.27 -24.63
C VAL A 58 32.54 38.15 -23.63
N ARG A 59 33.81 37.74 -23.74
CA ARG A 59 34.80 37.20 -22.78
C ARG A 59 34.54 35.90 -21.99
N ARG A 60 35.60 35.08 -22.04
CA ARG A 60 35.72 33.67 -21.66
C ARG A 60 36.03 33.47 -20.17
N ALA A 61 35.41 32.45 -19.60
CA ALA A 61 35.89 31.63 -18.48
C ALA A 61 35.58 30.14 -18.80
N PRO A 62 36.25 29.15 -18.18
CA PRO A 62 36.52 27.85 -18.80
C PRO A 62 35.30 26.92 -18.82
N VAL A 63 35.10 26.25 -19.97
CA VAL A 63 34.05 25.26 -20.21
C VAL A 63 34.60 23.86 -19.94
N LEU A 64 33.92 23.15 -19.05
CA LEU A 64 34.10 21.72 -18.77
C LEU A 64 33.68 20.91 -20.01
N ARG A 65 34.54 20.02 -20.51
CA ARG A 65 34.24 19.12 -21.63
C ARG A 65 33.47 17.89 -21.12
N LEU A 66 32.31 17.61 -21.71
CA LEU A 66 31.67 16.30 -21.64
C LEU A 66 32.33 15.38 -22.67
N ALA A 67 32.78 14.20 -22.22
CA ALA A 67 33.28 13.14 -23.07
C ALA A 67 32.11 12.34 -23.65
N SER A 68 32.23 12.03 -24.94
CA SER A 68 31.32 11.25 -25.75
C SER A 68 31.39 9.75 -25.45
N GLU A 69 30.26 9.08 -25.70
CA GLU A 69 30.14 7.65 -25.95
C GLU A 69 31.00 7.26 -27.15
N GLU A 70 31.85 6.24 -26.99
CA GLU A 70 32.31 5.32 -28.03
C GLU A 70 33.12 4.18 -27.37
N ASP A 71 32.99 2.99 -27.95
CA ASP A 71 33.69 1.73 -27.67
C ASP A 71 33.28 0.92 -26.44
N LEU A 72 32.54 -0.18 -26.69
CA LEU A 72 32.97 -1.55 -26.39
C LEU A 72 31.96 -2.55 -26.97
N SER A 73 32.13 -2.83 -28.27
CA SER A 73 31.67 -4.04 -28.93
C SER A 73 32.81 -5.06 -28.94
N ASP A 74 32.65 -6.20 -28.27
CA ASP A 74 33.33 -7.46 -28.64
C ASP A 74 32.79 -8.58 -27.76
N TRP A 75 32.13 -9.58 -28.39
CA TRP A 75 32.19 -11.03 -28.11
C TRP A 75 31.02 -11.72 -28.79
N ASP A 76 31.26 -12.11 -30.05
CA ASP A 76 30.54 -13.18 -30.75
C ASP A 76 31.30 -14.51 -30.61
N ASP A 77 30.56 -15.59 -30.92
CA ASP A 77 30.94 -16.98 -31.20
C ASP A 77 31.20 -17.94 -30.02
N ASP A 78 30.24 -18.85 -29.81
CA ASP A 78 30.45 -20.25 -30.18
C ASP A 78 29.11 -21.00 -30.25
N ALA A 79 28.69 -21.30 -31.48
CA ALA A 79 27.66 -22.28 -31.79
C ALA A 79 28.33 -23.52 -32.38
N ASP A 80 28.08 -24.68 -31.77
CA ASP A 80 28.45 -25.97 -32.36
C ASP A 80 27.42 -27.04 -31.97
N SER A 81 26.57 -27.45 -32.91
CA SER A 81 26.16 -28.85 -33.05
C SER A 81 25.38 -29.12 -34.33
N PRO A 82 25.56 -30.31 -34.95
CA PRO A 82 25.30 -30.49 -36.36
C PRO A 82 24.16 -31.46 -36.69
N ASP A 83 23.80 -31.34 -37.96
CA ASP A 83 23.36 -32.36 -38.91
C ASP A 83 21.91 -32.87 -38.95
N ALA A 84 21.40 -32.75 -40.17
CA ALA A 84 20.07 -33.05 -40.65
C ALA A 84 20.01 -34.44 -41.29
N ALA A 85 18.81 -35.04 -41.32
CA ALA A 85 18.47 -36.06 -42.31
C ALA A 85 17.04 -35.89 -42.84
N ALA A 86 16.97 -35.90 -44.17
CA ALA A 86 15.88 -35.65 -45.10
C ALA A 86 14.57 -36.45 -44.92
N GLY A 87 13.47 -35.84 -45.38
CA GLY A 87 12.22 -36.50 -45.78
C GLY A 87 11.32 -35.58 -46.63
N ALA A 88 11.06 -35.96 -47.88
CA ALA A 88 10.32 -35.22 -48.91
C ALA A 88 8.77 -35.34 -48.78
N PRO A 89 7.96 -34.59 -49.56
CA PRO A 89 6.66 -34.04 -49.13
C PRO A 89 5.44 -34.87 -49.54
N ALA A 90 4.34 -34.73 -48.79
CA ALA A 90 3.00 -35.18 -49.18
C ALA A 90 2.03 -33.99 -49.29
N ALA A 91 1.26 -34.00 -50.38
CA ALA A 91 0.39 -32.94 -50.85
C ALA A 91 -0.81 -32.65 -49.92
N ILE A 92 -1.11 -31.36 -49.71
CA ILE A 92 -2.33 -30.87 -49.08
C ILE A 92 -3.20 -30.17 -50.12
N ALA A 93 -4.48 -30.57 -50.17
CA ALA A 93 -5.51 -30.06 -51.05
C ALA A 93 -5.96 -28.63 -50.66
N PRO A 94 -6.50 -27.82 -51.60
CA PRO A 94 -6.90 -26.44 -51.34
C PRO A 94 -8.15 -26.35 -50.44
N LEU A 95 -8.07 -25.49 -49.42
CA LEU A 95 -9.19 -25.05 -48.58
C LEU A 95 -10.19 -24.19 -49.38
N PRO A 96 -11.50 -24.25 -49.07
CA PRO A 96 -12.54 -23.45 -49.72
C PRO A 96 -12.52 -21.97 -49.27
N PRO A 97 -13.06 -21.05 -50.11
CA PRO A 97 -12.98 -19.60 -49.85
C PRO A 97 -13.90 -19.14 -48.72
N SER A 98 -13.37 -18.24 -47.89
CA SER A 98 -14.09 -17.53 -46.82
C SER A 98 -15.21 -16.63 -47.38
N PRO A 99 -16.35 -16.50 -46.67
CA PRO A 99 -17.46 -15.63 -47.06
C PRO A 99 -17.14 -14.13 -46.91
N PRO A 100 -17.87 -13.26 -47.64
CA PRO A 100 -17.50 -11.85 -47.80
C PRO A 100 -17.72 -11.01 -46.53
N ARG A 101 -16.68 -10.23 -46.17
CA ARG A 101 -16.73 -9.16 -45.17
C ARG A 101 -17.69 -8.06 -45.63
N ILE A 102 -18.72 -7.79 -44.83
CA ILE A 102 -19.60 -6.63 -44.99
C ILE A 102 -18.84 -5.37 -44.55
N ALA A 103 -18.75 -4.40 -45.45
CA ALA A 103 -18.06 -3.13 -45.26
C ALA A 103 -18.77 -2.25 -44.22
N ALA A 104 -18.04 -1.90 -43.15
CA ALA A 104 -18.43 -0.84 -42.22
C ALA A 104 -18.33 0.51 -42.96
N THR A 105 -19.49 1.12 -43.18
CA THR A 105 -19.63 2.43 -43.81
C THR A 105 -19.25 3.51 -42.80
N ALA A 106 -18.12 4.17 -43.05
CA ALA A 106 -17.70 5.35 -42.31
C ALA A 106 -18.62 6.53 -42.63
N ALA A 107 -19.54 6.84 -41.71
CA ALA A 107 -20.32 8.07 -41.75
C ALA A 107 -19.55 9.18 -41.00
N ARG A 108 -18.90 10.05 -41.77
CA ARG A 108 -18.46 11.38 -41.33
C ARG A 108 -19.68 12.26 -41.03
N GLY A 109 -19.53 13.10 -40.01
CA GLY A 109 -20.22 14.39 -39.93
C GLY A 109 -21.40 14.45 -38.98
N ARG A 110 -21.14 14.81 -37.72
CA ARG A 110 -22.08 15.56 -36.89
C ARG A 110 -21.32 16.53 -35.98
N ASP A 111 -21.26 17.78 -36.44
CA ASP A 111 -21.22 18.93 -35.55
C ASP A 111 -22.39 18.81 -34.57
N THR A 112 -22.10 18.62 -33.29
CA THR A 112 -23.07 18.80 -32.22
C THR A 112 -22.57 19.93 -31.35
N ALA A 113 -23.38 20.98 -31.26
CA ALA A 113 -23.19 22.10 -30.36
C ALA A 113 -23.00 21.57 -28.94
N ARG A 114 -21.82 21.83 -28.38
CA ARG A 114 -21.36 21.47 -27.05
C ARG A 114 -22.11 22.35 -26.03
N GLY A 115 -23.28 21.89 -25.60
CA GLY A 115 -23.93 22.45 -24.42
C GLY A 115 -23.32 21.83 -23.17
N ASP A 116 -22.92 22.65 -22.20
CA ASP A 116 -22.43 22.27 -20.85
C ASP A 116 -23.53 21.62 -19.98
N GLY A 117 -24.44 20.85 -20.59
CA GLY A 117 -25.45 20.08 -19.89
C GLY A 117 -24.76 19.02 -19.05
N THR A 118 -24.56 19.32 -17.76
CA THR A 118 -24.15 18.31 -16.78
C THR A 118 -25.18 17.18 -16.88
N PRO A 119 -24.79 15.95 -17.21
CA PRO A 119 -25.72 14.86 -17.40
C PRO A 119 -26.52 14.66 -16.11
N ALA A 120 -27.82 14.94 -16.17
CA ALA A 120 -28.73 14.77 -15.05
C ALA A 120 -28.79 13.30 -14.66
N ARG A 121 -29.00 13.03 -13.36
CA ARG A 121 -29.14 11.67 -12.81
C ARG A 121 -30.17 10.87 -13.64
N PRO A 122 -29.79 9.73 -14.25
CA PRO A 122 -30.77 8.84 -14.86
C PRO A 122 -31.78 8.37 -13.80
N SER A 123 -33.06 8.34 -14.14
CA SER A 123 -34.22 8.30 -13.23
C SER A 123 -34.24 7.14 -12.21
N ALA A 124 -34.84 7.44 -11.05
CA ALA A 124 -35.50 6.60 -10.03
C ALA A 124 -34.79 5.37 -9.41
N GLU A 125 -33.63 4.92 -9.88
CA GLU A 125 -32.97 3.76 -9.26
C GLU A 125 -32.54 4.06 -7.81
N PRO A 126 -32.81 3.15 -6.86
CA PRO A 126 -32.34 3.29 -5.49
C PRO A 126 -30.81 3.27 -5.47
N ALA A 127 -30.22 4.08 -4.60
CA ALA A 127 -28.78 4.14 -4.49
C ALA A 127 -28.22 2.80 -4.00
N ILE A 128 -27.14 2.34 -4.65
CA ILE A 128 -26.41 1.14 -4.27
C ILE A 128 -25.22 1.59 -3.44
N VAL A 129 -25.22 1.21 -2.16
CA VAL A 129 -24.12 1.51 -1.24
C VAL A 129 -23.35 0.23 -0.94
N GLU A 130 -22.07 0.28 -1.26
CA GLU A 130 -21.12 -0.81 -1.11
C GLU A 130 -20.07 -0.43 -0.06
N CYS A 131 -19.79 -1.30 0.91
CA CYS A 131 -18.74 -1.10 1.91
C CYS A 131 -17.50 -1.92 1.52
N ILE A 132 -16.35 -1.27 1.40
CA ILE A 132 -15.06 -1.95 1.28
C ILE A 132 -14.54 -2.28 2.67
N VAL A 133 -14.09 -3.51 2.85
CA VAL A 133 -13.32 -3.96 4.00
C VAL A 133 -11.92 -4.32 3.54
N LEU A 134 -10.90 -3.79 4.20
CA LEU A 134 -9.52 -4.13 3.88
C LEU A 134 -9.09 -5.36 4.69
N GLY A 135 -8.90 -6.48 3.99
CA GLY A 135 -8.26 -7.65 4.54
C GLY A 135 -6.74 -7.48 4.58
N ASN A 136 -6.06 -8.62 4.69
CA ASN A 136 -4.61 -8.65 4.62
C ASN A 136 -4.18 -8.55 3.14
N LEU A 137 -4.00 -7.30 2.72
CA LEU A 137 -3.53 -6.94 1.39
C LEU A 137 -2.01 -6.83 1.39
N PRO A 138 -1.34 -7.10 0.25
CA PRO A 138 0.05 -6.69 0.08
C PRO A 138 0.17 -5.17 0.29
N VAL A 139 1.39 -4.72 0.62
CA VAL A 139 1.72 -3.32 1.00
C VAL A 139 0.87 -2.30 0.22
N TYR A 140 0.29 -1.32 0.95
CA TYR A 140 -0.61 -0.26 0.48
C TYR A 140 -2.09 -0.65 0.22
N GLY A 141 -2.79 -1.15 1.25
CA GLY A 141 -4.23 -1.47 1.15
C GLY A 141 -5.12 -0.31 0.66
N ALA A 142 -4.77 0.94 0.97
CA ALA A 142 -5.50 2.12 0.49
C ALA A 142 -5.43 2.31 -1.04
N ALA A 143 -4.29 2.03 -1.66
CA ALA A 143 -4.11 2.14 -3.11
C ALA A 143 -4.96 1.10 -3.84
N TRP A 144 -5.07 -0.11 -3.28
CA TRP A 144 -5.92 -1.16 -3.80
C TRP A 144 -7.41 -0.82 -3.71
N ALA A 145 -7.86 -0.16 -2.65
CA ALA A 145 -9.24 0.33 -2.55
C ALA A 145 -9.56 1.33 -3.68
N ALA A 146 -8.67 2.30 -3.92
CA ALA A 146 -8.85 3.26 -5.01
C ALA A 146 -8.79 2.59 -6.40
N GLN A 147 -7.94 1.56 -6.58
CA GLN A 147 -7.94 0.76 -7.81
C GLN A 147 -9.25 -0.01 -7.97
N TYR A 148 -9.75 -0.64 -6.92
CA TYR A 148 -11.00 -1.38 -6.93
C TYR A 148 -12.17 -0.48 -7.34
N VAL A 149 -12.30 0.71 -6.76
CA VAL A 149 -13.36 1.66 -7.12
C VAL A 149 -13.28 2.07 -8.59
N ARG A 150 -12.07 2.22 -9.15
CA ARG A 150 -11.89 2.48 -10.58
C ARG A 150 -12.35 1.33 -11.46
N GLU A 151 -12.07 0.09 -11.06
CA GLU A 151 -12.60 -1.09 -11.76
C GLU A 151 -14.13 -1.15 -11.67
N VAL A 152 -14.70 -0.83 -10.50
CA VAL A 152 -16.15 -0.76 -10.31
C VAL A 152 -16.78 0.30 -11.22
N ALA A 153 -16.18 1.49 -11.31
CA ALA A 153 -16.65 2.56 -12.19
C ALA A 153 -16.52 2.19 -13.68
N ARG A 154 -15.41 1.55 -14.06
CA ARG A 154 -15.18 1.05 -15.42
C ARG A 154 -16.21 -0.01 -15.80
N ALA A 155 -16.42 -1.01 -14.94
CA ALA A 155 -17.39 -2.08 -15.17
C ALA A 155 -18.83 -1.55 -15.22
N ALA A 156 -19.15 -0.54 -14.40
CA ALA A 156 -20.47 0.11 -14.43
C ALA A 156 -20.66 1.04 -15.63
N GLY A 157 -19.59 1.43 -16.33
CA GLY A 157 -19.63 2.45 -17.38
C GLY A 157 -20.18 3.80 -16.92
N ARG A 158 -20.12 4.07 -15.60
CA ARG A 158 -20.77 5.21 -14.94
C ARG A 158 -19.92 5.71 -13.78
N PRO A 159 -20.05 7.00 -13.39
CA PRO A 159 -19.33 7.53 -12.24
C PRO A 159 -19.70 6.78 -10.95
N VAL A 160 -18.73 6.60 -10.06
CA VAL A 160 -18.92 6.01 -8.72
C VAL A 160 -18.41 7.00 -7.69
N ALA A 161 -19.20 7.25 -6.65
CA ALA A 161 -18.80 8.09 -5.54
C ALA A 161 -17.98 7.25 -4.56
N TYR A 162 -16.77 7.69 -4.26
CA TYR A 162 -15.90 7.08 -3.26
C TYR A 162 -15.85 7.97 -2.03
N LEU A 163 -16.37 7.49 -0.91
CA LEU A 163 -16.29 8.18 0.38
C LEU A 163 -15.35 7.40 1.31
N ARG A 164 -14.27 8.07 1.72
CA ARG A 164 -13.31 7.54 2.70
C ARG A 164 -13.46 8.29 4.01
N LEU A 165 -13.46 7.54 5.10
CA LEU A 165 -13.35 8.04 6.47
C LEU A 165 -12.10 7.42 7.08
N GLN A 166 -11.16 8.27 7.52
CA GLN A 166 -9.94 7.81 8.17
C GLN A 166 -9.47 8.79 9.25
N SER A 167 -9.38 8.36 10.51
CA SER A 167 -8.78 9.10 11.63
C SER A 167 -9.32 10.54 11.79
N GLY A 168 -10.62 10.75 11.60
CA GLY A 168 -11.24 12.09 11.64
C GLY A 168 -10.98 12.94 10.39
N TYR A 169 -10.50 12.33 9.32
CA TYR A 169 -10.40 12.88 7.99
C TYR A 169 -11.47 12.24 7.10
N ALA A 170 -12.04 13.02 6.18
CA ALA A 170 -12.96 12.52 5.18
C ALA A 170 -12.56 13.00 3.79
N SER A 171 -12.79 12.14 2.79
CA SER A 171 -12.67 12.51 1.39
C SER A 171 -13.84 11.98 0.59
N VAL A 172 -14.36 12.80 -0.32
CA VAL A 172 -15.37 12.39 -1.31
C VAL A 172 -14.78 12.60 -2.71
N GLU A 173 -14.78 11.55 -3.51
CA GLU A 173 -14.26 11.56 -4.88
C GLU A 173 -15.29 11.00 -5.85
N LEU A 174 -15.32 11.52 -7.07
CA LEU A 174 -16.05 10.91 -8.18
C LEU A 174 -15.06 10.22 -9.13
N VAL A 175 -15.24 8.91 -9.27
CA VAL A 175 -14.37 8.03 -10.07
C VAL A 175 -15.12 7.61 -11.34
N GLY A 176 -14.50 7.70 -12.51
CA GLY A 176 -15.10 7.24 -13.78
C GLY A 176 -16.05 8.24 -14.46
N GLY A 177 -15.95 9.53 -14.13
CA GLY A 177 -16.62 10.61 -14.85
C GLY A 177 -16.12 10.80 -16.28
N GLY A 178 -17.00 11.29 -17.17
CA GLY A 178 -16.68 11.84 -18.50
C GLY A 178 -15.75 13.05 -18.42
N GLU A 179 -15.68 13.93 -19.41
CA GLU A 179 -14.79 15.11 -19.36
C GLU A 179 -14.84 15.80 -17.98
N SER A 180 -13.71 15.72 -17.25
CA SER A 180 -13.44 16.34 -15.96
C SER A 180 -13.35 17.84 -16.26
N ALA A 181 -14.50 18.49 -16.24
CA ALA A 181 -14.53 19.91 -15.95
C ALA A 181 -13.91 20.04 -14.56
N ALA A 182 -12.86 20.87 -14.43
CA ALA A 182 -12.16 21.09 -13.17
C ALA A 182 -13.19 21.45 -12.08
N ILE A 183 -13.58 20.45 -11.27
CA ILE A 183 -14.56 20.64 -10.22
C ILE A 183 -13.82 21.31 -9.08
N GLN A 184 -14.30 22.48 -8.67
CA GLN A 184 -13.80 23.12 -7.47
C GLN A 184 -14.18 22.27 -6.25
N ALA A 185 -13.20 21.94 -5.41
CA ALA A 185 -13.45 21.25 -4.15
C ALA A 185 -14.42 22.06 -3.28
N PHE A 186 -15.38 21.37 -2.67
CA PHE A 186 -16.37 21.93 -1.77
C PHE A 186 -15.75 22.20 -0.40
N ALA A 187 -16.23 23.25 0.27
CA ALA A 187 -15.76 23.62 1.61
C ALA A 187 -16.31 22.71 2.72
N SER A 188 -17.39 21.98 2.45
CA SER A 188 -18.05 21.11 3.43
C SER A 188 -18.24 19.69 2.88
N LEU A 189 -18.18 18.70 3.78
CA LEU A 189 -18.46 17.30 3.46
C LEU A 189 -19.92 17.12 2.99
N GLU A 190 -20.86 17.86 3.60
CA GLU A 190 -22.28 17.81 3.27
C GLU A 190 -22.56 18.23 1.82
N ASP A 191 -21.97 19.34 1.37
CA ASP A 191 -22.16 19.83 0.00
C ASP A 191 -21.53 18.87 -1.02
N ALA A 192 -20.37 18.29 -0.69
CA ALA A 192 -19.73 17.28 -1.53
C ALA A 192 -20.57 16.01 -1.65
N VAL A 193 -21.17 15.53 -0.55
CA VAL A 193 -22.05 14.36 -0.55
C VAL A 193 -23.31 14.62 -1.38
N LYS A 194 -23.94 15.80 -1.23
CA LYS A 194 -25.10 16.21 -2.05
C LYS A 194 -24.75 16.29 -3.53
N HIS A 195 -23.61 16.88 -3.87
CA HIS A 195 -23.15 17.00 -5.25
C HIS A 195 -22.83 15.64 -5.88
N ALA A 196 -22.17 14.74 -5.14
CA ALA A 196 -21.94 13.37 -5.59
C ALA A 196 -23.26 12.61 -5.80
N ALA A 197 -24.22 12.73 -4.88
CA ALA A 197 -25.51 12.06 -4.96
C ALA A 197 -26.37 12.52 -6.15
N ALA A 198 -26.16 13.76 -6.62
CA ALA A 198 -26.77 14.27 -7.83
C ALA A 198 -26.18 13.68 -9.12
N ARG A 199 -24.96 13.12 -9.07
CA ARG A 199 -24.21 12.63 -10.24
C ARG A 199 -24.13 11.11 -10.34
N THR A 200 -24.27 10.40 -9.23
CA THR A 200 -24.24 8.94 -9.21
C THR A 200 -25.16 8.36 -8.14
N TYR A 201 -25.68 7.17 -8.44
CA TYR A 201 -26.43 6.33 -7.52
C TYR A 201 -25.55 5.24 -6.89
N ARG A 202 -24.30 5.07 -7.36
CA ARG A 202 -23.40 4.03 -6.85
C ARG A 202 -22.33 4.63 -5.95
N TRP A 203 -22.33 4.16 -4.71
CA TRP A 203 -21.46 4.61 -3.65
C TRP A 203 -20.60 3.47 -3.16
N VAL A 204 -19.32 3.76 -2.98
CA VAL A 204 -18.37 2.88 -2.34
C VAL A 204 -17.82 3.59 -1.12
N LEU A 205 -17.94 2.94 0.03
CA LEU A 205 -17.58 3.46 1.34
C LEU A 205 -16.36 2.73 1.86
N ARG A 206 -15.44 3.47 2.47
CA ARG A 206 -14.36 2.91 3.28
C ARG A 206 -14.33 3.63 4.61
N ALA A 207 -14.31 2.86 5.70
CA ALA A 207 -14.21 3.37 7.05
C ALA A 207 -12.84 3.07 7.67
N ASP A 208 -12.62 3.61 8.87
CA ASP A 208 -11.49 3.28 9.71
C ASP A 208 -11.47 1.80 10.10
N LEU A 209 -10.25 1.29 10.32
CA LEU A 209 -10.05 -0.07 10.82
C LEU A 209 -10.82 -0.25 12.13
N GLY A 210 -11.69 -1.27 12.18
CA GLY A 210 -12.55 -1.56 13.33
C GLY A 210 -13.95 -0.94 13.26
N GLU A 211 -14.16 0.13 12.49
CA GLU A 211 -15.49 0.68 12.20
C GLU A 211 -16.12 0.03 10.96
N GLU A 212 -15.33 -0.64 10.12
CA GLU A 212 -15.81 -1.34 8.92
C GLU A 212 -16.98 -2.31 9.17
N PRO A 213 -16.98 -3.17 10.21
CA PRO A 213 -18.12 -4.07 10.46
C PRO A 213 -19.40 -3.31 10.84
N ARG A 214 -19.28 -2.17 11.54
CA ARG A 214 -20.42 -1.31 11.89
C ARG A 214 -21.01 -0.62 10.67
N VAL A 215 -20.14 -0.14 9.76
CA VAL A 215 -20.60 0.42 8.48
C VAL A 215 -21.24 -0.66 7.62
N ALA A 216 -20.65 -1.85 7.55
CA ALA A 216 -21.20 -3.00 6.84
C ALA A 216 -22.58 -3.43 7.36
N ALA A 217 -22.82 -3.32 8.67
CA ALA A 217 -24.12 -3.59 9.29
C ALA A 217 -25.18 -2.49 9.06
N SER A 218 -24.78 -1.33 8.52
CA SER A 218 -25.70 -0.23 8.26
C SER A 218 -26.85 -0.65 7.32
N PRO A 219 -28.12 -0.27 7.60
CA PRO A 219 -29.27 -0.61 6.75
C PRO A 219 -29.18 -0.14 5.31
N MET A 220 -28.28 0.79 5.00
CA MET A 220 -28.09 1.34 3.68
C MET A 220 -27.10 0.51 2.84
N VAL A 221 -26.18 -0.21 3.49
CA VAL A 221 -25.20 -1.06 2.79
C VAL A 221 -25.90 -2.31 2.27
N ARG A 222 -25.74 -2.56 0.97
CA ARG A 222 -26.31 -3.72 0.27
C ARG A 222 -25.24 -4.74 -0.12
N VAL A 223 -24.01 -4.27 -0.29
CA VAL A 223 -22.87 -5.07 -0.72
C VAL A 223 -21.70 -4.78 0.21
N VAL A 224 -21.01 -5.83 0.66
CA VAL A 224 -19.75 -5.72 1.39
C VAL A 224 -18.69 -6.43 0.58
N THR A 225 -17.67 -5.69 0.13
CA THR A 225 -16.56 -6.27 -0.62
C THR A 225 -15.29 -6.28 0.22
N LEU A 226 -14.78 -7.48 0.50
CA LEU A 226 -13.51 -7.70 1.18
C LEU A 226 -12.37 -7.76 0.16
N LEU A 227 -11.39 -6.87 0.31
CA LEU A 227 -10.18 -6.85 -0.51
C LEU A 227 -9.07 -7.65 0.17
N THR A 228 -8.45 -8.61 -0.52
CA THR A 228 -7.40 -9.48 0.04
C THR A 228 -6.30 -9.83 -0.98
N GLY A 229 -5.13 -10.30 -0.50
CA GLY A 229 -4.11 -10.94 -1.34
C GLY A 229 -4.37 -12.43 -1.63
N VAL A 230 -3.49 -13.04 -2.43
CA VAL A 230 -3.53 -14.48 -2.79
C VAL A 230 -2.79 -15.41 -1.83
N ASP A 231 -1.86 -14.89 -1.03
CA ASP A 231 -1.06 -15.72 -0.14
C ASP A 231 -1.90 -16.32 0.99
N GLU A 232 -1.39 -17.39 1.62
CA GLU A 232 -2.14 -18.13 2.63
C GLU A 232 -2.48 -17.27 3.87
N THR A 233 -1.59 -16.34 4.24
CA THR A 233 -1.85 -15.41 5.35
C THR A 233 -2.96 -14.44 4.99
N ALA A 234 -2.98 -13.96 3.74
CA ALA A 234 -4.05 -13.12 3.22
C ALA A 234 -5.40 -13.84 3.25
N VAL A 235 -5.46 -15.08 2.75
CA VAL A 235 -6.66 -15.90 2.74
C VAL A 235 -7.18 -16.20 4.16
N LEU A 236 -6.31 -16.56 5.10
CA LEU A 236 -6.71 -16.81 6.50
C LEU A 236 -7.21 -15.53 7.20
N GLY A 237 -6.53 -14.40 6.96
CA GLY A 237 -6.95 -13.10 7.44
C GLY A 237 -8.32 -12.71 6.88
N ALA A 238 -8.51 -12.88 5.57
CA ALA A 238 -9.78 -12.61 4.90
C ALA A 238 -10.93 -13.45 5.46
N TYR A 239 -10.73 -14.75 5.67
CA TYR A 239 -11.74 -15.60 6.29
C TYR A 239 -12.11 -15.14 7.72
N THR A 240 -11.12 -14.69 8.50
CA THR A 240 -11.35 -14.13 9.84
C THR A 240 -12.20 -12.86 9.76
N SER A 241 -11.93 -11.97 8.80
CA SER A 241 -12.76 -10.79 8.54
C SER A 241 -14.18 -11.16 8.12
N ILE A 242 -14.37 -12.14 7.23
CA ILE A 242 -15.70 -12.64 6.82
C ILE A 242 -16.46 -13.16 8.05
N LYS A 243 -15.80 -13.90 8.94
CA LYS A 243 -16.42 -14.40 10.17
C LYS A 243 -16.88 -13.27 11.09
N SER A 244 -16.04 -12.25 11.29
CA SER A 244 -16.41 -11.07 12.09
C SER A 244 -17.57 -10.30 11.47
N LEU A 245 -17.55 -10.08 10.15
CA LEU A 245 -18.64 -9.46 9.41
C LEU A 245 -19.94 -10.26 9.53
N ALA A 246 -19.88 -11.59 9.38
CA ALA A 246 -21.05 -12.45 9.52
C ALA A 246 -21.65 -12.39 10.92
N SER A 247 -20.82 -12.28 11.96
CA SER A 247 -21.27 -12.14 13.35
C SER A 247 -22.01 -10.82 13.57
N GLU A 248 -21.46 -9.70 13.09
CA GLU A 248 -22.08 -8.38 13.22
C GLU A 248 -23.38 -8.28 12.40
N LEU A 249 -23.37 -8.78 11.16
CA LEU A 249 -24.56 -8.82 10.30
C LEU A 249 -25.70 -9.70 10.86
N SER A 250 -25.40 -10.61 11.79
CA SER A 250 -26.38 -11.46 12.45
C SER A 250 -26.84 -10.92 13.81
N ALA A 251 -26.12 -9.97 14.41
CA ALA A 251 -26.42 -9.45 15.75
C ALA A 251 -27.75 -8.69 15.82
N ASP A 252 -28.13 -8.00 14.75
CA ASP A 252 -29.35 -7.19 14.70
C ASP A 252 -30.64 -8.01 14.56
N GLY A 253 -30.55 -9.35 14.42
CA GLY A 253 -31.70 -10.23 14.18
C GLY A 253 -32.40 -9.99 12.84
N ASP A 254 -31.93 -9.02 12.06
CA ASP A 254 -32.42 -8.70 10.74
C ASP A 254 -31.73 -9.63 9.74
N THR A 255 -32.49 -10.52 9.12
CA THR A 255 -32.02 -11.44 8.08
C THR A 255 -31.86 -10.71 6.75
N ARG A 256 -31.22 -9.53 6.76
CA ARG A 256 -30.97 -8.80 5.52
C ARG A 256 -29.98 -9.59 4.69
N ASP A 257 -30.31 -9.69 3.41
CA ASP A 257 -29.45 -10.31 2.43
C ASP A 257 -28.39 -9.30 1.97
N VAL A 258 -27.42 -9.04 2.87
CA VAL A 258 -26.22 -8.26 2.53
C VAL A 258 -25.28 -9.19 1.76
N ALA A 259 -25.07 -8.88 0.48
CA ALA A 259 -24.20 -9.67 -0.36
C ALA A 259 -22.73 -9.46 0.05
N ILE A 260 -22.05 -10.54 0.42
CA ILE A 260 -20.62 -10.52 0.72
C ILE A 260 -19.85 -10.90 -0.55
N ARG A 261 -18.87 -10.09 -0.92
CA ARG A 261 -17.97 -10.31 -2.06
C ARG A 261 -16.53 -10.34 -1.61
N VAL A 262 -15.71 -11.07 -2.34
CA VAL A 262 -14.25 -11.06 -2.20
C VAL A 262 -13.62 -10.60 -3.50
N ALA A 263 -12.74 -9.62 -3.42
CA ALA A 263 -11.86 -9.23 -4.52
C ALA A 263 -10.41 -9.52 -4.13
N VAL A 264 -9.73 -10.31 -4.95
CA VAL A 264 -8.32 -10.64 -4.74
C VAL A 264 -7.47 -9.67 -5.56
N MET A 265 -6.59 -8.94 -4.89
CA MET A 265 -5.79 -7.86 -5.44
C MET A 265 -4.34 -8.28 -5.63
N GLY A 266 -3.67 -7.73 -6.64
CA GLY A 266 -2.26 -8.01 -6.91
C GLY A 266 -2.00 -9.36 -7.59
N ALA A 267 -3.05 -9.98 -8.15
CA ALA A 267 -2.97 -11.27 -8.81
C ALA A 267 -3.79 -11.30 -10.10
N THR A 268 -3.37 -12.13 -11.06
CA THR A 268 -4.18 -12.38 -12.27
C THR A 268 -5.45 -13.15 -11.91
N PRO A 269 -6.52 -13.11 -12.74
CA PRO A 269 -7.74 -13.88 -12.46
C PRO A 269 -7.48 -15.37 -12.20
N MET A 270 -6.58 -15.98 -12.96
CA MET A 270 -6.17 -17.38 -12.81
C MET A 270 -5.48 -17.65 -11.46
N GLN A 271 -4.72 -16.69 -10.93
CA GLN A 271 -4.09 -16.79 -9.61
C GLN A 271 -5.07 -16.52 -8.46
N ALA A 272 -6.04 -15.63 -8.68
CA ALA A 272 -7.05 -15.24 -7.71
C ALA A 272 -8.11 -16.32 -7.47
N GLU A 273 -8.50 -17.05 -8.53
CA GLU A 273 -9.61 -18.01 -8.50
C GLU A 273 -9.49 -19.07 -7.38
N PRO A 274 -8.33 -19.74 -7.15
CA PRO A 274 -8.23 -20.72 -6.07
C PRO A 274 -8.43 -20.14 -4.66
N ALA A 275 -7.96 -18.90 -4.43
CA ALA A 275 -8.10 -18.20 -3.15
C ALA A 275 -9.57 -17.79 -2.92
N CYS A 276 -10.19 -17.20 -3.95
CA CYS A 276 -11.61 -16.90 -4.01
C CYS A 276 -12.47 -18.12 -3.69
N LYS A 277 -12.25 -19.24 -4.40
CA LYS A 277 -13.00 -20.48 -4.22
C LYS A 277 -12.87 -21.04 -2.81
N ARG A 278 -11.65 -21.05 -2.25
CA ARG A 278 -11.41 -21.51 -0.89
C ARG A 278 -12.17 -20.67 0.14
N LEU A 279 -12.20 -19.34 -0.03
CA LEU A 279 -12.94 -18.44 0.85
C LEU A 279 -14.44 -18.65 0.75
N ALA A 280 -14.98 -18.81 -0.46
CA ALA A 280 -16.39 -19.07 -0.68
C ALA A 280 -16.84 -20.42 -0.11
N ASP A 281 -16.06 -21.48 -0.34
CA ASP A 281 -16.34 -22.81 0.19
C ASP A 281 -16.30 -22.81 1.73
N ALA A 282 -15.30 -22.16 2.33
CA ALA A 282 -15.19 -22.05 3.78
C ALA A 282 -16.33 -21.23 4.39
N ALA A 283 -16.68 -20.08 3.80
CA ALA A 283 -17.79 -19.26 4.28
C ALA A 283 -19.13 -20.00 4.17
N ARG A 284 -19.38 -20.71 3.07
CA ARG A 284 -20.58 -21.53 2.90
C ARG A 284 -20.63 -22.67 3.92
N GLN A 285 -19.53 -23.39 4.10
CA GLN A 285 -19.46 -24.56 4.98
C GLN A 285 -19.59 -24.20 6.46
N PHE A 286 -18.89 -23.16 6.91
CA PHE A 286 -18.78 -22.85 8.34
C PHE A 286 -19.69 -21.72 8.82
N LEU A 287 -20.10 -20.82 7.93
CA LEU A 287 -20.94 -19.67 8.26
C LEU A 287 -22.33 -19.75 7.62
N GLY A 288 -22.56 -20.70 6.71
CA GLY A 288 -23.84 -20.82 6.01
C GLY A 288 -24.15 -19.61 5.12
N ARG A 289 -23.13 -18.86 4.69
CA ARG A 289 -23.28 -17.68 3.83
C ARG A 289 -22.56 -17.88 2.51
N ASP A 290 -23.21 -17.45 1.44
CA ASP A 290 -22.59 -17.38 0.12
C ASP A 290 -21.69 -16.14 0.02
N VAL A 291 -20.53 -16.33 -0.58
CA VAL A 291 -19.56 -15.27 -0.87
C VAL A 291 -19.31 -15.26 -2.38
N GLN A 292 -19.52 -14.11 -3.00
CA GLN A 292 -19.35 -13.92 -4.44
C GLN A 292 -17.93 -13.45 -4.77
N TYR A 293 -17.51 -13.63 -6.02
CA TYR A 293 -16.25 -13.08 -6.53
C TYR A 293 -16.49 -11.72 -7.16
N ALA A 294 -15.58 -10.79 -6.91
CA ALA A 294 -15.58 -9.47 -7.52
C ALA A 294 -14.38 -9.28 -8.45
N VAL A 295 -14.41 -8.20 -9.23
CA VAL A 295 -13.37 -7.83 -10.19
C VAL A 295 -12.00 -7.78 -9.51
N CYS A 296 -11.05 -8.53 -10.06
CA CYS A 296 -9.68 -8.63 -9.55
C CYS A 296 -8.74 -7.72 -10.35
N GLY A 297 -8.04 -6.82 -9.67
CA GLY A 297 -6.99 -6.01 -10.27
C GLY A 297 -5.62 -6.65 -10.06
N ALA A 298 -4.96 -7.09 -11.14
CA ALA A 298 -3.61 -7.68 -11.04
C ALA A 298 -2.53 -6.65 -10.67
N LYS A 299 -2.73 -5.38 -11.05
CA LYS A 299 -1.79 -4.27 -10.81
C LYS A 299 -2.56 -3.00 -10.52
N VAL A 300 -1.98 -2.13 -9.69
CA VAL A 300 -2.44 -0.74 -9.56
C VAL A 300 -2.06 -0.02 -10.85
N SER A 301 -3.04 0.43 -11.64
CA SER A 301 -2.79 1.09 -12.91
C SER A 301 -2.91 2.60 -12.77
N ALA A 302 -1.98 3.31 -13.41
CA ALA A 302 -2.17 4.73 -13.67
C ALA A 302 -3.44 4.89 -14.51
N SER A 303 -4.37 5.69 -14.00
CA SER A 303 -5.63 5.97 -14.65
C SER A 303 -6.01 7.41 -14.36
N ARG A 304 -7.04 7.90 -15.04
CA ARG A 304 -7.51 9.26 -14.88
C ARG A 304 -7.66 9.58 -13.37
N PRO A 305 -7.13 10.73 -12.91
CA PRO A 305 -7.36 11.15 -11.53
C PRO A 305 -8.87 11.25 -11.27
N ALA A 306 -9.26 10.88 -10.05
CA ALA A 306 -10.63 11.08 -9.60
C ALA A 306 -10.91 12.57 -9.39
N ASP A 307 -12.14 12.99 -9.60
CA ASP A 307 -12.55 14.36 -9.27
C ASP A 307 -12.74 14.45 -7.75
N VAL A 308 -11.80 15.08 -7.06
CA VAL A 308 -11.86 15.24 -5.60
C VAL A 308 -12.86 16.35 -5.27
N LEU A 309 -13.99 15.96 -4.70
CA LEU A 309 -15.05 16.89 -4.31
C LEU A 309 -14.79 17.47 -2.92
N PHE A 310 -14.26 16.67 -2.00
CA PHE A 310 -13.89 17.10 -0.66
C PHE A 310 -12.71 16.28 -0.18
N SER A 311 -11.80 16.92 0.53
CA SER A 311 -10.69 16.28 1.24
C SER A 311 -10.33 17.18 2.39
N GLY A 312 -10.61 16.75 3.62
CA GLY A 312 -10.35 17.57 4.79
C GLY A 312 -10.69 16.88 6.10
N ARG A 313 -10.31 17.55 7.19
CA ARG A 313 -10.71 17.13 8.55
C ARG A 313 -12.22 17.23 8.70
N THR A 314 -12.79 16.30 9.45
CA THR A 314 -14.19 16.29 9.82
C THR A 314 -14.35 15.93 11.29
N GLU A 315 -15.28 16.59 11.96
CA GLU A 315 -15.69 16.24 13.32
C GLU A 315 -16.84 15.21 13.33
N MET A 316 -17.40 14.90 12.16
CA MET A 316 -18.49 13.94 12.02
C MET A 316 -18.00 12.53 12.32
N ARG A 317 -18.70 11.82 13.20
CA ARG A 317 -18.44 10.40 13.44
C ARG A 317 -18.96 9.57 12.27
N THR A 318 -18.47 8.35 12.15
CA THR A 318 -18.94 7.39 11.13
C THR A 318 -20.47 7.29 11.09
N ALA A 319 -21.13 7.20 12.25
CA ALA A 319 -22.59 7.16 12.35
C ALA A 319 -23.28 8.42 11.78
N ASP A 320 -22.72 9.61 12.03
CA ASP A 320 -23.26 10.88 11.54
C ASP A 320 -23.12 10.99 10.02
N VAL A 321 -21.99 10.52 9.47
CA VAL A 321 -21.76 10.46 8.02
C VAL A 321 -22.73 9.47 7.36
N MET A 322 -22.98 8.31 7.97
CA MET A 322 -23.97 7.36 7.45
C MET A 322 -25.40 7.93 7.50
N ALA A 323 -25.74 8.69 8.54
CA ALA A 323 -27.02 9.40 8.63
C ALA A 323 -27.15 10.49 7.57
N LEU A 324 -26.09 11.29 7.34
CA LEU A 324 -26.03 12.28 6.27
C LEU A 324 -26.24 11.65 4.90
N LEU A 325 -25.53 10.54 4.63
CA LEU A 325 -25.64 9.84 3.35
C LEU A 325 -27.03 9.22 3.18
N SER A 326 -27.61 8.63 4.22
CA SER A 326 -28.98 8.11 4.20
C SER A 326 -30.01 9.19 3.91
N GLN A 327 -29.93 10.35 4.57
CA GLN A 327 -30.82 11.49 4.33
C GLN A 327 -30.68 12.02 2.91
N THR A 328 -29.45 12.14 2.40
CA THR A 328 -29.17 12.65 1.05
C THR A 328 -29.70 11.70 -0.02
N LEU A 329 -29.52 10.39 0.16
CA LEU A 329 -29.95 9.38 -0.82
C LEU A 329 -31.45 9.09 -0.74
N ALA A 330 -32.09 9.33 0.41
CA ALA A 330 -33.53 9.19 0.59
C ALA A 330 -34.33 10.37 0.03
N ALA A 331 -33.73 11.58 -0.07
CA ALA A 331 -34.38 12.75 -0.61
C ALA A 331 -34.85 12.46 -2.06
N PRO A 332 -36.17 12.28 -2.28
CA PRO A 332 -36.67 11.80 -3.55
C PRO A 332 -36.51 12.91 -4.57
N GLY A 333 -35.51 12.77 -5.45
CA GLY A 333 -35.29 13.58 -6.64
C GLY A 333 -35.87 14.98 -6.51
N GLN A 334 -35.49 15.71 -5.45
CA GLN A 334 -35.83 17.10 -5.31
C GLN A 334 -34.92 17.77 -6.33
N GLU A 335 -35.33 17.63 -7.58
CA GLU A 335 -34.84 18.31 -8.74
C GLU A 335 -34.75 19.74 -8.27
N ALA A 336 -33.52 20.15 -7.96
CA ALA A 336 -33.22 21.52 -7.63
C ALA A 336 -33.76 22.25 -8.84
N ALA A 337 -34.91 22.90 -8.65
CA ALA A 337 -35.47 23.81 -9.60
C ALA A 337 -34.43 24.92 -9.71
N ILE A 338 -33.41 24.71 -10.55
CA ILE A 338 -32.64 25.75 -11.16
C ILE A 338 -33.74 26.64 -11.75
N PRO A 339 -33.88 27.90 -11.32
CA PRO A 339 -35.01 28.74 -11.74
C PRO A 339 -35.07 28.77 -13.27
N GLU A 340 -36.03 28.03 -13.83
CA GLU A 340 -36.23 27.92 -15.26
C GLU A 340 -36.58 29.31 -15.78
N MET A 341 -35.71 29.85 -16.64
CA MET A 341 -36.16 30.88 -17.56
C MET A 341 -37.19 30.25 -18.53
N PRO A 342 -38.28 30.97 -18.85
CA PRO A 342 -39.43 30.40 -19.55
C PRO A 342 -39.04 29.86 -20.93
N SER A 343 -39.05 28.54 -21.07
CA SER A 343 -38.79 27.83 -22.32
C SER A 343 -40.04 27.05 -22.73
N THR A 344 -40.34 27.11 -24.03
CA THR A 344 -41.57 26.64 -24.70
C THR A 344 -41.83 25.13 -24.58
N PRO A 345 -43.12 24.71 -24.58
CA PRO A 345 -43.51 23.31 -24.34
C PRO A 345 -43.17 22.38 -25.51
N THR A 346 -42.57 21.23 -25.19
CA THR A 346 -42.31 20.08 -26.08
C THR A 346 -43.12 18.87 -25.58
N PRO A 347 -43.72 18.02 -26.45
CA PRO A 347 -44.74 17.06 -26.04
C PRO A 347 -44.20 15.79 -25.34
N ALA A 348 -45.08 15.21 -24.52
CA ALA A 348 -44.85 14.12 -23.59
C ALA A 348 -44.52 12.76 -24.23
N VAL A 349 -43.61 12.02 -23.59
CA VAL A 349 -43.30 10.60 -23.85
C VAL A 349 -43.71 9.77 -22.64
N GLU A 350 -44.41 8.65 -22.86
CA GLU A 350 -44.90 7.71 -21.85
C GLU A 350 -43.78 6.98 -21.07
N PRO A 351 -43.98 6.69 -19.76
CA PRO A 351 -42.98 6.02 -18.94
C PRO A 351 -43.02 4.48 -19.10
N ALA A 352 -41.84 3.88 -19.29
CA ALA A 352 -41.60 2.44 -19.28
C ALA A 352 -41.44 1.90 -17.84
N ALA A 353 -41.92 0.68 -17.59
CA ALA A 353 -42.01 0.04 -16.27
C ALA A 353 -40.65 -0.28 -15.63
N ALA A 354 -40.57 -0.12 -14.29
CA ALA A 354 -39.39 -0.43 -13.47
C ALA A 354 -39.21 -1.94 -13.25
N GLY A 355 -37.98 -2.44 -13.43
CA GLY A 355 -37.59 -3.86 -13.26
C GLY A 355 -37.29 -4.28 -11.82
N SER A 356 -37.09 -5.58 -11.61
CA SER A 356 -36.93 -6.25 -10.31
C SER A 356 -35.53 -6.10 -9.70
N LEU A 357 -35.41 -6.16 -8.37
CA LEU A 357 -34.14 -6.06 -7.62
C LEU A 357 -33.18 -7.22 -7.95
N ASP A 358 -33.69 -8.42 -8.23
CA ASP A 358 -32.88 -9.59 -8.58
C ASP A 358 -32.18 -9.40 -9.94
N GLU A 359 -32.83 -8.75 -10.92
CA GLU A 359 -32.20 -8.41 -12.21
C GLU A 359 -31.08 -7.36 -12.04
N LEU A 360 -31.21 -6.46 -11.06
CA LEU A 360 -30.18 -5.47 -10.74
C LEU A 360 -28.94 -6.13 -10.12
N ILE A 361 -29.12 -7.16 -9.28
CA ILE A 361 -28.02 -7.95 -8.71
C ILE A 361 -27.37 -8.83 -9.79
N GLU A 362 -28.15 -9.42 -10.70
CA GLU A 362 -27.65 -10.26 -11.80
C GLU A 362 -26.89 -9.43 -12.84
N ARG A 363 -27.31 -8.20 -13.13
CA ARG A 363 -26.55 -7.23 -13.97
C ARG A 363 -25.25 -6.74 -13.32
N LEU A 364 -25.07 -6.99 -12.02
CA LEU A 364 -23.83 -6.72 -11.28
C LEU A 364 -22.90 -7.94 -11.19
N ALA A 365 -23.29 -9.10 -11.75
CA ALA A 365 -22.40 -10.23 -11.90
C ALA A 365 -21.25 -9.87 -12.86
N PRO A 366 -20.02 -10.36 -12.63
CA PRO A 366 -18.91 -10.11 -13.54
C PRO A 366 -19.28 -10.59 -14.95
N VAL A 367 -19.19 -9.71 -15.93
CA VAL A 367 -19.22 -10.06 -17.35
C VAL A 367 -18.09 -11.08 -17.56
N GLU A 368 -18.43 -12.31 -17.91
CA GLU A 368 -17.44 -13.31 -18.32
C GLU A 368 -16.64 -12.72 -19.49
N PRO A 369 -15.29 -12.73 -19.44
CA PRO A 369 -14.47 -12.19 -20.52
C PRO A 369 -14.51 -13.15 -21.71
N ASP A 370 -15.54 -13.04 -22.55
CA ASP A 370 -15.64 -13.85 -23.76
C ASP A 370 -15.05 -13.11 -24.99
N THR A 371 -13.93 -13.68 -25.46
CA THR A 371 -13.45 -13.79 -26.85
C THR A 371 -13.35 -12.53 -27.74
N LEU A 372 -12.23 -11.80 -27.61
CA LEU A 372 -11.63 -11.00 -28.70
C LEU A 372 -10.09 -11.10 -28.71
N LEU A 373 -9.56 -12.32 -28.72
CA LEU A 373 -8.16 -12.61 -29.05
C LEU A 373 -8.10 -13.90 -29.89
N ASP A 374 -8.69 -13.87 -31.08
CA ASP A 374 -8.32 -14.76 -32.18
C ASP A 374 -7.49 -13.92 -33.16
N ASP A 375 -6.16 -14.04 -33.05
CA ASP A 375 -5.24 -14.25 -34.17
C ASP A 375 -3.77 -14.07 -33.70
N VAL A 376 -2.94 -15.05 -34.06
CA VAL A 376 -1.48 -15.13 -33.91
C VAL A 376 -0.95 -15.61 -32.54
N TYR A 377 -1.07 -16.91 -32.30
CA TYR A 377 0.03 -17.69 -31.71
C TYR A 377 0.23 -18.94 -32.57
N GLU A 378 1.46 -19.08 -33.07
CA GLU A 378 1.88 -20.23 -33.87
C GLU A 378 1.93 -21.51 -33.03
N ASP A 379 1.64 -22.60 -33.72
CA ASP A 379 1.46 -23.98 -33.31
C ASP A 379 2.66 -24.53 -32.51
N GLU A 380 2.54 -24.62 -31.18
CA GLU A 380 3.47 -25.39 -30.34
C GLU A 380 2.90 -26.83 -30.20
N PRO A 381 3.63 -27.88 -30.62
CA PRO A 381 3.07 -29.23 -30.70
C PRO A 381 2.83 -29.81 -29.31
N ALA A 382 1.61 -30.32 -29.11
CA ALA A 382 1.14 -30.93 -27.88
C ALA A 382 2.08 -32.06 -27.38
N PRO A 383 2.37 -32.14 -26.06
CA PRO A 383 3.10 -33.25 -25.50
C PRO A 383 2.29 -34.55 -25.60
N ALA A 384 2.97 -35.63 -25.98
CA ALA A 384 2.43 -36.98 -26.11
C ALA A 384 1.75 -37.47 -24.81
N PRO A 385 0.69 -38.30 -24.90
CA PRO A 385 -0.04 -38.78 -23.73
C PRO A 385 0.84 -39.64 -22.83
N ALA A 386 0.97 -39.22 -21.57
CA ALA A 386 1.65 -39.97 -20.52
C ALA A 386 0.99 -41.34 -20.30
N ALA A 387 1.84 -42.36 -20.15
CA ALA A 387 1.45 -43.73 -19.90
C ALA A 387 0.62 -43.88 -18.61
N ARG A 388 -0.38 -44.76 -18.69
CA ARG A 388 -1.25 -45.18 -17.56
C ARG A 388 -0.39 -45.63 -16.37
N VAL A 389 -0.58 -44.97 -15.23
CA VAL A 389 -0.13 -45.44 -13.92
C VAL A 389 -0.99 -46.65 -13.51
N PRO A 390 -0.39 -47.80 -13.14
CA PRO A 390 -1.16 -48.94 -12.65
C PRO A 390 -1.68 -48.71 -11.22
N ASP A 391 -2.88 -49.22 -10.95
CA ASP A 391 -3.56 -49.15 -9.65
C ASP A 391 -2.66 -49.62 -8.48
N PRO A 392 -2.68 -48.92 -7.34
CA PRO A 392 -1.94 -49.35 -6.16
C PRO A 392 -2.59 -50.59 -5.55
N MET A 393 -1.85 -51.70 -5.59
CA MET A 393 -2.18 -52.93 -4.88
C MET A 393 -2.38 -52.67 -3.38
N ALA A 394 -3.51 -53.14 -2.87
CA ALA A 394 -3.80 -53.24 -1.45
C ALA A 394 -2.70 -54.04 -0.73
N THR A 395 -1.92 -53.37 0.10
CA THR A 395 -1.00 -54.03 1.03
C THR A 395 -1.64 -54.08 2.41
N ASP A 396 -1.98 -55.31 2.79
CA ASP A 396 -2.45 -55.72 4.10
C ASP A 396 -1.36 -55.45 5.16
N ARG A 397 -1.46 -54.31 5.85
CA ARG A 397 -0.52 -53.92 6.92
C ARG A 397 -0.96 -54.51 8.25
N LYS A 398 -0.31 -55.61 8.61
CA LYS A 398 -0.33 -56.24 9.93
C LYS A 398 0.16 -55.24 11.01
N PRO A 399 -0.54 -55.07 12.15
CA PRO A 399 -0.15 -54.12 13.19
C PRO A 399 1.11 -54.58 13.93
N VAL A 400 2.11 -53.70 13.98
CA VAL A 400 3.37 -53.91 14.73
C VAL A 400 3.12 -53.56 16.21
N PRO A 401 3.47 -54.44 17.16
CA PRO A 401 3.33 -54.16 18.59
C PRO A 401 4.32 -53.07 19.02
N ARG A 402 3.80 -52.03 19.70
CA ARG A 402 4.59 -50.94 20.28
C ARG A 402 5.29 -51.44 21.56
N SER A 403 6.62 -51.40 21.56
CA SER A 403 7.42 -51.62 22.77
C SER A 403 7.23 -50.47 23.77
N PRO A 404 7.24 -50.76 25.09
CA PRO A 404 7.04 -49.77 26.13
C PRO A 404 8.25 -48.84 26.26
N VAL A 405 7.99 -47.54 26.27
CA VAL A 405 8.97 -46.47 26.51
C VAL A 405 9.32 -46.46 28.01
N PRO A 406 10.60 -46.56 28.40
CA PRO A 406 11.00 -46.48 29.80
C PRO A 406 10.87 -45.04 30.35
N PRO A 407 10.51 -44.87 31.63
CA PRO A 407 10.33 -43.56 32.24
C PRO A 407 11.67 -42.82 32.39
N PRO A 408 11.66 -41.47 32.32
CA PRO A 408 12.88 -40.67 32.43
C PRO A 408 13.45 -40.73 33.85
N MET A 409 14.72 -41.16 33.95
CA MET A 409 15.50 -41.09 35.19
C MET A 409 15.82 -39.63 35.52
N VAL A 410 15.40 -39.21 36.71
CA VAL A 410 15.80 -37.94 37.33
C VAL A 410 17.20 -38.12 37.93
N PRO A 411 18.24 -37.35 37.55
CA PRO A 411 19.53 -37.44 38.21
C PRO A 411 19.47 -36.74 39.58
N ALA A 412 19.94 -37.46 40.59
CA ALA A 412 20.09 -37.00 41.96
C ALA A 412 21.17 -35.90 42.06
N VAL A 413 20.81 -34.79 42.70
CA VAL A 413 21.73 -33.70 43.04
C VAL A 413 22.58 -34.11 44.24
N ALA A 414 23.88 -34.29 44.03
CA ALA A 414 24.86 -34.53 45.08
C ALA A 414 25.85 -33.36 45.20
N ALA A 415 25.86 -32.78 46.40
CA ALA A 415 26.97 -32.18 47.15
C ALA A 415 28.08 -31.37 46.43
N ALA A 416 28.06 -30.07 46.75
CA ALA A 416 29.18 -29.21 47.14
C ALA A 416 30.59 -29.54 46.61
N ALA A 417 31.03 -28.75 45.63
CA ALA A 417 32.45 -28.51 45.35
C ALA A 417 32.72 -27.00 45.39
N THR A 418 33.62 -26.61 46.30
CA THR A 418 34.14 -25.25 46.50
C THR A 418 34.89 -24.79 45.26
N VAL A 419 34.38 -23.77 44.57
CA VAL A 419 35.03 -23.13 43.41
C VAL A 419 35.95 -22.02 43.88
N ALA A 420 37.24 -22.12 43.51
CA ALA A 420 38.24 -21.08 43.69
C ALA A 420 37.97 -19.86 42.78
N PRO A 421 38.32 -18.63 43.19
CA PRO A 421 37.97 -17.42 42.46
C PRO A 421 38.67 -17.36 41.09
N VAL A 422 37.86 -17.31 40.03
CA VAL A 422 38.29 -17.04 38.65
C VAL A 422 38.80 -15.61 38.57
N ARG A 423 40.04 -15.47 38.12
CA ARG A 423 40.75 -14.20 37.92
C ARG A 423 40.05 -13.41 36.81
N ALA A 424 39.72 -12.15 37.08
CA ALA A 424 39.15 -11.22 36.11
C ALA A 424 40.10 -11.07 34.89
N PRO A 425 39.60 -11.13 33.64
CA PRO A 425 40.41 -10.85 32.47
C PRO A 425 40.79 -9.36 32.42
N GLU A 426 42.08 -9.09 32.27
CA GLU A 426 42.61 -7.75 32.00
C GLU A 426 42.12 -7.26 30.63
N PRO A 427 41.65 -6.00 30.52
CA PRO A 427 41.21 -5.44 29.25
C PRO A 427 42.43 -5.11 28.39
N VAL A 428 42.53 -5.81 27.25
CA VAL A 428 43.48 -5.49 26.19
C VAL A 428 43.00 -4.20 25.50
N ALA A 429 43.69 -3.09 25.76
CA ALA A 429 43.47 -1.82 25.10
C ALA A 429 43.78 -1.94 23.60
N ARG A 430 42.75 -2.07 22.76
CA ARG A 430 42.82 -1.78 21.33
C ARG A 430 42.58 -0.30 21.13
N ALA A 431 43.59 0.41 20.64
CA ALA A 431 43.44 1.74 20.06
C ALA A 431 42.69 1.61 18.73
N GLY A 432 41.36 1.54 18.80
CA GLY A 432 40.45 1.85 17.70
C GLY A 432 40.10 3.34 17.76
N ALA A 433 40.10 4.01 16.61
CA ALA A 433 39.61 5.37 16.50
C ALA A 433 38.23 5.49 17.18
N CYS A 434 38.09 6.41 18.13
CA CYS A 434 36.83 6.75 18.76
C CYS A 434 35.92 7.41 17.71
N THR A 435 35.14 6.62 16.97
CA THR A 435 33.82 7.08 16.56
C THR A 435 32.99 7.13 17.83
N GLU A 436 32.68 8.35 18.31
CA GLU A 436 31.76 8.52 19.43
C GLU A 436 30.45 7.79 19.09
N PRO A 437 29.96 6.88 19.94
CA PRO A 437 28.67 6.25 19.72
C PRO A 437 27.61 7.35 19.69
N GLU A 438 26.97 7.54 18.53
CA GLU A 438 25.83 8.46 18.44
C GLU A 438 24.82 8.05 19.51
N PRO A 439 24.39 8.97 20.39
CA PRO A 439 23.42 8.65 21.43
C PRO A 439 22.11 8.25 20.75
N VAL A 440 21.83 6.94 20.76
CA VAL A 440 20.64 6.26 20.23
C VAL A 440 19.37 6.59 21.07
N GLY A 441 19.21 7.81 21.57
CA GLY A 441 18.16 8.12 22.54
C GLY A 441 17.79 9.59 22.64
N ALA A 442 17.70 10.29 21.51
CA ALA A 442 17.35 11.70 21.49
C ALA A 442 16.27 12.07 20.45
N LEU A 443 15.56 11.11 19.84
CA LEU A 443 14.53 11.47 18.86
C LEU A 443 13.40 12.26 19.52
N ALA A 444 13.01 11.90 20.76
CA ALA A 444 12.02 12.67 21.50
C ALA A 444 12.48 14.11 21.76
N LEU A 445 13.78 14.34 21.96
CA LEU A 445 14.32 15.68 22.21
C LEU A 445 14.32 16.58 20.97
N LEU A 446 14.11 16.02 19.78
CA LEU A 446 13.98 16.77 18.53
C LEU A 446 12.58 17.36 18.35
N LEU A 447 11.58 16.87 19.09
CA LEU A 447 10.20 17.31 19.01
C LEU A 447 9.82 18.06 20.29
N GLU A 448 9.26 19.27 20.12
CA GLU A 448 8.93 20.13 21.26
C GLU A 448 7.87 19.47 22.16
N GLY A 449 8.15 19.47 23.46
CA GLY A 449 7.21 18.96 24.48
C GLY A 449 7.20 17.43 24.62
N LEU A 450 7.91 16.67 23.78
CA LEU A 450 8.03 15.23 23.97
C LEU A 450 9.07 14.90 25.06
N ARG A 451 8.69 13.97 25.93
CA ARG A 451 9.54 13.45 26.98
C ARG A 451 9.85 11.98 26.74
N PRO A 452 11.14 11.59 26.59
CA PRO A 452 11.50 10.20 26.39
C PRO A 452 11.17 9.33 27.60
N VAL A 453 10.81 8.08 27.32
CA VAL A 453 10.48 7.05 28.30
C VAL A 453 11.47 5.90 28.14
N SER A 454 12.00 5.38 29.25
CA SER A 454 12.95 4.26 29.25
C SER A 454 12.31 2.88 28.96
N VAL A 455 11.01 2.83 28.64
CA VAL A 455 10.32 1.59 28.29
C VAL A 455 10.62 1.27 26.83
N LEU A 456 11.05 0.03 26.56
CA LEU A 456 11.34 -0.45 25.21
C LEU A 456 10.26 -1.43 24.76
N CYS A 457 9.92 -1.38 23.46
CA CYS A 457 9.10 -2.40 22.82
C CYS A 457 9.94 -3.67 22.62
N PRO A 458 9.57 -4.83 23.19
CA PRO A 458 10.33 -6.08 23.05
C PRO A 458 10.47 -6.56 21.60
N TYR A 459 9.49 -6.20 20.75
CA TYR A 459 9.41 -6.66 19.37
C TYR A 459 10.00 -5.66 18.36
N ALA A 460 10.31 -4.44 18.81
CA ALA A 460 10.83 -3.37 17.98
C ALA A 460 11.79 -2.49 18.81
N PRO A 461 12.99 -3.00 19.15
CA PRO A 461 13.93 -2.32 20.04
C PRO A 461 14.49 -1.01 19.47
N GLY A 462 14.38 -0.78 18.16
CA GLY A 462 14.77 0.46 17.49
C GLY A 462 13.74 1.59 17.62
N VAL A 463 12.58 1.34 18.23
CA VAL A 463 11.52 2.35 18.42
C VAL A 463 11.66 2.97 19.80
N GLU A 464 11.88 4.29 19.83
CA GLU A 464 11.89 5.11 21.03
C GLU A 464 10.44 5.47 21.43
N LEU A 465 10.14 5.43 22.73
CA LEU A 465 8.83 5.82 23.27
C LEU A 465 8.94 7.18 23.94
N ALA A 466 7.98 8.06 23.68
CA ALA A 466 7.88 9.36 24.34
C ALA A 466 6.45 9.71 24.73
N LEU A 467 6.30 10.66 25.65
CA LEU A 467 5.02 11.22 26.07
C LEU A 467 4.97 12.71 25.74
N ASP A 468 3.85 13.17 25.21
CA ASP A 468 3.56 14.60 25.11
C ASP A 468 3.08 15.17 26.46
N PRO A 469 2.88 16.50 26.59
CA PRO A 469 2.36 17.11 27.81
C PRO A 469 0.92 16.69 28.17
N ALA A 470 0.15 16.18 27.20
CA ALA A 470 -1.20 15.66 27.38
C ALA A 470 -1.24 14.17 27.74
N GLY A 471 -0.09 13.49 27.75
CA GLY A 471 0.06 12.07 28.06
C GLY A 471 -0.21 11.16 26.87
N GLY A 472 -0.30 11.72 25.66
CA GLY A 472 -0.31 10.96 24.42
C GLY A 472 0.99 10.19 24.27
N LEU A 473 0.88 8.92 23.86
CA LEU A 473 2.05 8.09 23.57
C LEU A 473 2.52 8.34 22.14
N HIS A 474 3.81 8.65 22.00
CA HIS A 474 4.50 8.82 20.73
C HIS A 474 5.52 7.70 20.55
N LEU A 475 5.53 7.10 19.36
CA LEU A 475 6.48 6.09 18.94
C LEU A 475 7.37 6.70 17.86
N LEU A 476 8.68 6.66 18.05
CA LEU A 476 9.65 7.36 17.22
C LEU A 476 10.68 6.38 16.66
N VAL A 477 10.92 6.41 15.36
CA VAL A 477 11.95 5.59 14.71
C VAL A 477 12.68 6.39 13.63
N ARG A 478 13.99 6.17 13.49
CA ARG A 478 14.83 6.78 12.45
C ARG A 478 15.15 5.77 11.36
N THR A 479 15.10 6.17 10.09
CA THR A 479 15.62 5.35 9.00
C THR A 479 17.14 5.34 9.03
N GLU A 480 17.75 4.17 8.92
CA GLU A 480 19.21 4.06 8.84
C GLU A 480 19.69 4.46 7.43
N PRO A 481 20.70 5.35 7.31
CA PRO A 481 21.14 5.87 6.02
C PRO A 481 21.83 4.82 5.15
N GLU A 482 22.45 3.81 5.76
CA GLU A 482 23.31 2.82 5.07
C GLU A 482 22.52 1.70 4.38
N ASP A 483 21.25 1.49 4.76
CA ASP A 483 20.53 0.24 4.47
C ASP A 483 19.64 0.28 3.20
N GLY A 484 20.01 1.09 2.22
CA GLY A 484 19.33 1.08 0.91
C GLY A 484 17.84 1.44 0.98
N GLU A 485 17.03 0.87 0.06
CA GLU A 485 15.57 1.08 0.03
C GLU A 485 14.83 0.33 1.14
N ASP A 486 15.42 -0.74 1.66
CA ASP A 486 14.81 -1.62 2.66
C ASP A 486 14.74 -0.97 4.06
N SER A 487 15.60 0.03 4.32
CA SER A 487 15.68 0.74 5.59
C SER A 487 14.35 1.41 5.99
N GLU A 488 13.70 2.13 5.06
CA GLU A 488 12.43 2.82 5.33
C GLU A 488 11.32 1.80 5.64
N GLN A 489 11.23 0.74 4.85
CA GLN A 489 10.23 -0.30 5.05
C GLN A 489 10.43 -1.03 6.38
N ARG A 490 11.69 -1.27 6.78
CA ARG A 490 12.03 -1.86 8.07
C ARG A 490 11.65 -0.94 9.23
N ALA A 491 11.99 0.35 9.15
CA ALA A 491 11.63 1.33 10.17
C ALA A 491 10.11 1.46 10.33
N LEU A 492 9.38 1.54 9.21
CA LEU A 492 7.92 1.56 9.21
C LEU A 492 7.32 0.28 9.82
N SER A 493 7.85 -0.88 9.44
CA SER A 493 7.43 -2.17 10.02
C SER A 493 7.63 -2.21 11.53
N GLN A 494 8.80 -1.78 12.02
CA GLN A 494 9.08 -1.67 13.45
C GLN A 494 8.11 -0.73 14.17
N LEU A 495 7.80 0.42 13.56
CA LEU A 495 6.89 1.41 14.11
C LEU A 495 5.46 0.86 14.24
N LEU A 496 4.98 0.14 13.22
CA LEU A 496 3.66 -0.51 13.24
C LEU A 496 3.60 -1.64 14.29
N VAL A 497 4.65 -2.46 14.40
CA VAL A 497 4.77 -3.51 15.42
C VAL A 497 4.75 -2.90 16.83
N ALA A 498 5.50 -1.82 17.05
CA ALA A 498 5.50 -1.09 18.32
C ALA A 498 4.13 -0.46 18.63
N GLY A 499 3.44 0.07 17.61
CA GLY A 499 2.08 0.61 17.71
C GLY A 499 1.10 -0.44 18.21
N ALA A 500 1.03 -1.58 17.51
CA ALA A 500 0.15 -2.69 17.88
C ALA A 500 0.48 -3.24 19.28
N TRP A 501 1.78 -3.34 19.62
CA TRP A 501 2.20 -3.75 20.96
C TRP A 501 1.72 -2.75 22.03
N ALA A 502 1.90 -1.46 21.81
CA ALA A 502 1.51 -0.42 22.75
C ALA A 502 0.00 -0.40 22.98
N GLU A 503 -0.80 -0.55 21.92
CA GLU A 503 -2.25 -0.67 22.01
C GLU A 503 -2.67 -1.91 22.82
N ALA A 504 -2.12 -3.08 22.50
CA ALA A 504 -2.44 -4.33 23.19
C ALA A 504 -2.04 -4.33 24.67
N HIS A 505 -1.03 -3.53 25.05
CA HIS A 505 -0.51 -3.45 26.42
C HIS A 505 -0.80 -2.11 27.09
N ALA A 506 -1.74 -1.31 26.56
CA ALA A 506 -2.06 0.03 27.07
C ALA A 506 -2.37 0.04 28.58
N MET A 507 -3.07 -1.00 29.08
CA MET A 507 -3.38 -1.15 30.50
C MET A 507 -2.15 -1.33 31.40
N LEU A 508 -1.08 -1.95 30.89
CA LEU A 508 0.17 -2.16 31.61
C LEU A 508 1.11 -0.96 31.46
N LEU A 509 1.10 -0.33 30.28
CA LEU A 509 1.92 0.84 29.98
C LEU A 509 1.49 2.06 30.79
N GLY A 510 0.19 2.31 30.95
CA GLY A 510 -0.31 3.48 31.69
C GLY A 510 0.34 3.66 33.09
N PRO A 511 0.30 2.66 33.98
CA PRO A 511 0.93 2.75 35.30
C PRO A 511 2.47 2.90 35.24
N ALA A 512 3.14 2.19 34.33
CA ALA A 512 4.59 2.26 34.18
C ALA A 512 5.04 3.65 33.70
N LEU A 513 4.29 4.23 32.77
CA LEU A 513 4.48 5.58 32.24
C LEU A 513 4.22 6.65 33.31
N ALA A 514 3.18 6.47 34.14
CA ALA A 514 2.91 7.36 35.27
C ALA A 514 4.07 7.37 36.29
N GLN A 515 4.66 6.20 36.59
CA GLN A 515 5.81 6.10 37.50
C GLN A 515 7.09 6.73 36.95
N ALA A 516 7.25 6.80 35.62
CA ALA A 516 8.38 7.46 34.98
C ALA A 516 8.35 9.01 35.13
N GLY A 517 7.49 9.54 36.00
CA GLY A 517 7.38 10.96 36.34
C GLY A 517 6.41 11.71 35.45
N ALA A 518 5.55 11.01 34.72
CA ALA A 518 4.49 11.63 33.96
C ALA A 518 3.47 12.22 34.97
N PRO A 519 3.09 13.52 34.90
CA PRO A 519 2.10 14.15 35.78
C PRO A 519 0.89 13.28 36.16
N ALA A 520 0.44 13.37 37.42
CA ALA A 520 -0.71 12.60 37.92
C ALA A 520 -2.03 12.78 37.13
N ALA A 521 -2.10 13.80 36.27
CA ALA A 521 -3.17 13.97 35.28
C ALA A 521 -3.29 12.78 34.30
N PHE A 522 -2.27 11.94 34.19
CA PHE A 522 -2.23 10.75 33.34
C PHE A 522 -2.81 9.48 33.97
N ALA A 523 -3.40 9.57 35.16
CA ALA A 523 -4.12 8.45 35.77
C ALA A 523 -5.48 8.16 35.10
N ARG A 524 -5.85 8.91 34.03
CA ARG A 524 -7.00 8.52 33.21
C ARG A 524 -6.68 7.20 32.51
N PRO A 525 -7.58 6.20 32.58
CA PRO A 525 -7.37 4.94 31.93
C PRO A 525 -7.11 5.16 30.45
N MET A 526 -6.00 4.59 29.97
CA MET A 526 -5.58 4.63 28.56
C MET A 526 -6.62 4.00 27.60
N HIS A 527 -7.70 3.41 28.15
CA HIS A 527 -8.78 2.74 27.45
C HIS A 527 -9.67 3.65 26.59
N GLU A 528 -9.66 4.97 26.84
CA GLU A 528 -10.21 6.00 25.94
C GLU A 528 -9.10 6.84 25.28
N ALA A 529 -7.82 6.53 25.55
CA ALA A 529 -6.71 7.33 25.09
C ALA A 529 -6.38 6.99 23.63
N HIS A 530 -6.34 8.06 22.85
CA HIS A 530 -5.81 8.21 21.51
C HIS A 530 -4.78 7.14 21.12
N LYS A 531 -4.99 6.55 19.94
CA LYS A 531 -4.03 5.71 19.23
C LYS A 531 -2.62 6.33 19.30
N PRO A 532 -1.55 5.55 19.57
CA PRO A 532 -0.21 6.10 19.66
C PRO A 532 0.16 6.84 18.36
N ALA A 533 0.72 8.04 18.50
CA ALA A 533 1.21 8.82 17.37
C ALA A 533 2.51 8.19 16.85
N LEU A 534 2.58 7.95 15.54
CA LEU A 534 3.70 7.27 14.90
C LEU A 534 4.59 8.32 14.21
N HIS A 535 5.88 8.36 14.55
CA HIS A 535 6.86 9.31 14.02
C HIS A 535 7.99 8.58 13.29
N LEU A 536 8.17 8.88 12.01
CA LEU A 536 9.26 8.38 11.18
C LEU A 536 10.22 9.51 10.85
N PHE A 537 11.47 9.40 11.27
CA PHE A 537 12.53 10.36 10.96
C PHE A 537 13.33 9.85 9.75
N THR A 538 13.42 10.68 8.72
CA THR A 538 14.09 10.37 7.45
C THR A 538 15.04 11.50 7.06
N ASP A 539 16.20 11.16 6.51
CA ASP A 539 17.10 12.08 5.83
C ASP A 539 16.82 12.17 4.31
N ARG A 540 15.89 11.33 3.81
CA ARG A 540 15.55 11.17 2.38
C ARG A 540 14.05 11.40 2.13
N PRO A 541 13.57 12.66 2.20
CA PRO A 541 12.13 12.97 2.15
C PRO A 541 11.48 12.56 0.82
N LYS A 542 12.23 12.59 -0.30
CA LYS A 542 11.75 12.14 -1.62
C LYS A 542 11.26 10.68 -1.60
N ARG A 543 11.92 9.80 -0.84
CA ARG A 543 11.53 8.37 -0.73
C ARG A 543 10.28 8.17 0.13
N SER A 544 10.17 8.97 1.19
CA SER A 544 9.07 8.90 2.14
C SER A 544 7.80 9.62 1.67
N ARG A 545 7.79 10.21 0.46
CA ARG A 545 6.64 10.94 -0.11
C ARG A 545 5.34 10.13 -0.07
N ARG A 546 5.42 8.83 -0.34
CA ARG A 546 4.27 7.90 -0.34
C ARG A 546 3.61 7.73 1.03
N LEU A 547 4.34 8.05 2.11
CA LEU A 547 3.87 7.92 3.47
C LEU A 547 3.19 9.20 3.98
N LEU A 548 3.31 10.33 3.26
CA LEU A 548 2.71 11.61 3.67
C LEU A 548 1.18 11.55 3.72
N GLU A 549 0.56 10.63 2.99
CA GLU A 549 -0.88 10.36 2.97
C GLU A 549 -1.33 9.34 4.03
N THR A 550 -0.46 8.97 4.97
CA THR A 550 -0.75 8.01 6.04
C THR A 550 -0.85 8.70 7.40
N ASP A 551 -1.30 7.98 8.42
CA ASP A 551 -1.34 8.47 9.80
C ASP A 551 0.06 8.52 10.46
N VAL A 552 1.14 8.23 9.72
CA VAL A 552 2.52 8.35 10.19
C VAL A 552 3.02 9.77 9.95
N ARG A 553 3.45 10.44 11.01
CA ARG A 553 4.07 11.76 10.94
C ARG A 553 5.52 11.62 10.50
N ILE A 554 5.88 12.29 9.41
CA ILE A 554 7.21 12.17 8.82
C ILE A 554 8.01 13.42 9.15
N HIS A 555 9.20 13.20 9.67
CA HIS A 555 10.11 14.25 10.08
C HIS A 555 11.36 14.18 9.21
N LEU A 556 11.68 15.29 8.52
CA LEU A 556 12.98 15.45 7.88
C LEU A 556 14.01 15.70 8.97
N LEU A 557 15.02 14.82 9.04
CA LEU A 557 16.14 14.93 9.96
C LEU A 557 17.42 15.17 9.17
N ALA A 558 17.99 16.37 9.30
CA ALA A 558 19.20 16.76 8.61
C ALA A 558 20.29 17.17 9.60
N ARG A 559 21.53 16.75 9.36
CA ARG A 559 22.68 17.23 10.13
C ARG A 559 23.11 18.58 9.58
N VAL A 560 23.16 19.60 10.43
CA VAL A 560 23.53 20.98 10.06
C VAL A 560 24.79 21.41 10.78
N ASN A 561 25.66 22.15 10.08
CA ASN A 561 26.88 22.73 10.65
C ASN A 561 26.76 24.25 10.61
N ILE A 562 26.65 24.89 11.79
CA ILE A 562 26.51 26.35 11.91
C ILE A 562 27.68 26.87 12.75
N GLY A 563 28.54 27.69 12.16
CA GLY A 563 29.66 28.31 12.89
C GLY A 563 30.66 27.30 13.48
N GLY A 564 30.85 26.14 12.84
CA GLY A 564 31.73 25.07 13.34
C GLY A 564 31.10 24.16 14.40
N GLN A 565 29.84 24.38 14.77
CA GLN A 565 29.08 23.48 15.62
C GLN A 565 28.17 22.59 14.76
N SER A 566 28.25 21.27 14.97
CA SER A 566 27.32 20.31 14.39
C SER A 566 26.08 20.16 15.26
N GLY A 567 24.92 20.16 14.64
CA GLY A 567 23.64 19.88 15.28
C GLY A 567 22.70 19.12 14.35
N TRP A 568 21.54 18.73 14.89
CA TRP A 568 20.45 18.14 14.13
C TRP A 568 19.37 19.20 13.91
N TYR A 569 18.86 19.29 12.68
CA TYR A 569 17.68 20.05 12.30
C TYR A 569 16.54 19.07 12.00
N CYS A 570 15.38 19.33 12.59
CA CYS A 570 14.19 18.50 12.44
C CYS A 570 13.01 19.37 11.99
N THR A 571 12.27 18.94 10.97
CA THR A 571 11.03 19.59 10.53
C THR A 571 9.99 18.55 10.13
N GLU A 572 8.73 18.78 10.48
CA GLU A 572 7.60 17.94 10.06
C GLU A 572 7.31 18.14 8.57
N LEU A 573 6.94 17.07 7.85
CA LEU A 573 6.67 17.07 6.42
C LEU A 573 5.17 16.95 6.07
N ASN A 574 4.32 16.43 6.95
CA ASN A 574 2.88 16.24 6.73
C ASN A 574 2.00 16.70 7.90
#